data_AF-A0A1B1MZ28-F1
#
_entry.id   AF-A0A1B1MZ28-F1
#
_cell.length_a   1.000
_cell.length_b   1.000
_cell.length_c   1.000
_cell.angle_alpha   90.00
_cell.angle_beta   90.00
_cell.angle_gamma   90.00
#
_symmetry.space_group_name_H-M   'P 1'
#
loop_
_entity.id
_entity.type
_entity.pdbx_description
1 polymer ?
#
loop_
_entity_poly.entity_id
_entity_poly.type
_entity_poly.pdbx_seq_one_letter_code
_entity_poly.pdbx_strand_id
1 'polypeptide(L)'
;MKKLLFFGLFAFLTLCWVQTQAVSAKESTHLFLNNQEISLSKSEQIIISNSRVLVPLRVLTEEMNYTVDWNNGDKTITIHNASQTIKLTLNRLEAVADGQTIQLSAAPVLSGNTAFVPIRFVGEQLGSVVAWDSATKSVKVTTSKGQPSKGTTAEPNPVSGSGTGQASSPALGSKPEDTSVSVSDKPAQAVLKDLSLADGKLVLTVQGSTEPGTALLSDPNRLQIDLPAAVFDAGFTQKYPLDDNHHGDILLPSDPNVNEIELSQFSGSDDSSSIQIVLVLNGDQSYQLQQSSGTITIQLQPAASDSAPQPGASTGIAMGLDVSHHNGSIDWANVAASGYSFVFIKASEGKTFKDPQFAANLAGAKAAGLLTGAYHFLDATTPENARLEADHFIETLQSAGGIEQLDLPPVLDYEDNPGKLTTAQINQVAKAFLSEFETVAGVRPMMYTGNVFAANFDATFSAYKLWVAKYSSKLPTPVTAWDSWSIWQYSQTGSIPGVAGNVDLDQFNGTLDDLLSSLRM
;
A
#
# COMPACT_ATOMS: atom_id res chain seq x y z
N MET A 1 -20.93 -74.55 -25.42
CA MET A 1 -20.78 -73.95 -24.07
C MET A 1 -19.29 -73.77 -23.79
N LYS A 2 -18.81 -72.56 -23.41
CA LYS A 2 -17.40 -72.25 -23.06
C LYS A 2 -16.43 -72.42 -24.27
N LYS A 3 -15.28 -71.75 -24.41
CA LYS A 3 -14.62 -70.60 -23.71
C LYS A 3 -13.57 -69.97 -24.68
N LEU A 4 -12.84 -68.96 -24.17
CA LEU A 4 -11.73 -68.13 -24.74
C LEU A 4 -12.21 -66.75 -25.22
N LEU A 5 -11.79 -65.62 -24.62
CA LEU A 5 -10.45 -65.06 -24.31
C LEU A 5 -9.71 -64.54 -25.55
N PHE A 6 -9.71 -63.22 -25.69
CA PHE A 6 -8.68 -62.44 -26.37
C PHE A 6 -8.25 -61.31 -25.43
N PHE A 7 -6.95 -61.05 -25.35
CA PHE A 7 -6.36 -60.03 -24.47
C PHE A 7 -5.98 -58.79 -25.30
N GLY A 8 -6.25 -57.59 -24.77
CA GLY A 8 -5.86 -56.34 -25.43
C GLY A 8 -4.37 -56.06 -25.26
N LEU A 9 -3.72 -55.61 -26.33
CA LEU A 9 -2.34 -55.12 -26.32
C LEU A 9 -2.33 -53.64 -26.67
N PHE A 10 -2.24 -52.77 -25.66
CA PHE A 10 -2.04 -51.34 -25.85
C PHE A 10 -0.77 -50.90 -25.11
N ALA A 11 0.35 -50.89 -25.83
CA ALA A 11 1.63 -50.47 -25.29
C ALA A 11 1.69 -48.93 -25.28
N PHE A 12 1.70 -48.32 -24.09
CA PHE A 12 1.88 -46.88 -23.92
C PHE A 12 3.24 -46.60 -23.25
N LEU A 13 3.93 -45.55 -23.70
CA LEU A 13 5.29 -45.23 -23.26
C LEU A 13 5.32 -44.79 -21.79
N THR A 14 6.07 -45.51 -20.96
CA THR A 14 6.47 -45.06 -19.62
C THR A 14 7.84 -44.40 -19.68
N LEU A 15 7.88 -43.09 -19.95
CA LEU A 15 9.12 -42.31 -19.92
C LEU A 15 9.30 -41.65 -18.54
N CYS A 16 10.16 -42.22 -17.70
CA CYS A 16 10.39 -41.71 -16.34
C CYS A 16 11.09 -40.33 -16.37
N TRP A 17 10.35 -39.27 -16.07
CA TRP A 17 10.90 -37.95 -15.76
C TRP A 17 11.23 -37.85 -14.27
N VAL A 18 12.52 -37.97 -13.93
CA VAL A 18 13.02 -37.62 -12.60
C VAL A 18 13.20 -36.11 -12.54
N GLN A 19 12.20 -35.39 -12.04
CA GLN A 19 12.37 -33.97 -11.71
C GLN A 19 13.16 -33.84 -10.41
N THR A 20 14.38 -33.32 -10.51
CA THR A 20 15.15 -32.86 -9.36
C THR A 20 14.48 -31.64 -8.75
N GLN A 21 13.94 -31.76 -7.54
CA GLN A 21 13.47 -30.60 -6.78
C GLN A 21 14.66 -29.73 -6.41
N ALA A 22 14.73 -28.52 -6.98
CA ALA A 22 15.66 -27.50 -6.52
C ALA A 22 15.20 -27.02 -5.13
N VAL A 23 16.03 -27.25 -4.11
CA VAL A 23 15.81 -26.66 -2.78
C VAL A 23 16.02 -25.15 -2.92
N SER A 24 14.95 -24.37 -2.80
CA SER A 24 15.05 -22.91 -2.82
C SER A 24 15.93 -22.44 -1.66
N ALA A 25 17.01 -21.73 -1.97
CA ALA A 25 17.84 -21.11 -0.96
C ALA A 25 17.05 -19.98 -0.29
N LYS A 26 17.04 -19.94 1.04
CA LYS A 26 16.36 -18.88 1.78
C LYS A 26 17.07 -17.55 1.54
N GLU A 27 16.37 -16.59 0.92
CA GLU A 27 16.93 -15.27 0.60
C GLU A 27 17.52 -14.59 1.85
N SER A 28 18.76 -14.10 1.72
CA SER A 28 19.47 -13.29 2.71
C SER A 28 19.52 -11.84 2.26
N THR A 29 19.40 -10.90 3.20
CA THR A 29 19.60 -9.47 2.91
C THR A 29 21.03 -9.09 3.23
N HIS A 30 21.65 -8.26 2.38
CA HIS A 30 23.06 -7.87 2.52
C HIS A 30 23.19 -6.37 2.80
N LEU A 31 24.15 -5.99 3.63
CA LEU A 31 24.44 -4.60 3.96
C LEU A 31 25.91 -4.29 3.66
N PHE A 32 26.16 -3.22 2.92
CA PHE A 32 27.51 -2.76 2.59
C PHE A 32 27.70 -1.33 3.08
N LEU A 33 28.85 -1.06 3.71
CA LEU A 33 29.32 0.28 4.04
C LEU A 33 30.68 0.50 3.37
N ASN A 34 30.82 1.55 2.55
CA ASN A 34 32.04 1.88 1.81
C ASN A 34 32.60 0.68 1.02
N ASN A 35 31.70 -0.08 0.37
CA ASN A 35 31.95 -1.34 -0.35
C ASN A 35 32.46 -2.53 0.50
N GLN A 36 32.51 -2.43 1.82
CA GLN A 36 32.73 -3.59 2.70
C GLN A 36 31.39 -4.15 3.19
N GLU A 37 31.22 -5.47 3.16
CA GLU A 37 30.01 -6.12 3.66
C GLU A 37 29.99 -6.20 5.19
N ILE A 38 28.90 -5.75 5.81
CA ILE A 38 28.66 -5.87 7.25
C ILE A 38 27.83 -7.14 7.48
N SER A 39 28.35 -8.05 8.30
CA SER A 39 27.67 -9.29 8.63
C SER A 39 26.49 -9.04 9.58
N LEU A 40 25.26 -9.25 9.09
CA LEU A 40 24.02 -9.07 9.86
C LEU A 40 23.64 -10.36 10.61
N SER A 41 23.34 -10.28 11.90
CA SER A 41 22.73 -11.41 12.61
C SER A 41 21.30 -11.67 12.15
N LYS A 42 20.71 -12.78 12.63
CA LYS A 42 19.31 -13.14 12.37
C LYS A 42 18.30 -12.10 12.88
N SER A 43 18.69 -11.27 13.86
CA SER A 43 17.89 -10.19 14.45
C SER A 43 18.20 -8.80 13.89
N GLU A 44 19.06 -8.70 12.87
CA GLU A 44 19.50 -7.45 12.25
C GLU A 44 19.32 -7.45 10.72
N GLN A 45 18.69 -8.49 10.16
CA GLN A 45 18.33 -8.55 8.73
C GLN A 45 17.51 -7.32 8.32
N ILE A 46 17.73 -6.83 7.11
CA ILE A 46 17.06 -5.65 6.57
C ILE A 46 15.56 -5.97 6.43
N ILE A 47 14.71 -5.09 6.96
CA ILE A 47 13.26 -5.25 6.93
C ILE A 47 12.71 -4.42 5.79
N ILE A 48 11.94 -5.03 4.88
CA ILE A 48 11.15 -4.30 3.89
C ILE A 48 9.73 -4.18 4.45
N SER A 49 9.27 -2.96 4.69
CA SER A 49 7.94 -2.68 5.25
C SER A 49 7.34 -1.48 4.51
N ASN A 50 6.07 -1.60 4.07
CA ASN A 50 5.34 -0.54 3.37
C ASN A 50 6.14 0.08 2.20
N SER A 51 6.71 -0.79 1.35
CA SER A 51 7.62 -0.46 0.24
C SER A 51 8.89 0.33 0.60
N ARG A 52 9.24 0.41 1.89
CA ARG A 52 10.40 1.15 2.40
C ARG A 52 11.40 0.17 3.02
N VAL A 53 12.67 0.37 2.68
CA VAL A 53 13.77 -0.44 3.21
C VAL A 53 14.19 0.13 4.56
N LEU A 54 14.04 -0.68 5.61
CA LEU A 54 14.40 -0.33 6.98
C LEU A 54 15.67 -1.09 7.39
N VAL A 55 16.65 -0.36 7.90
CA VAL A 55 18.00 -0.86 8.21
C VAL A 55 18.27 -0.86 9.71
N PRO A 56 19.05 -1.82 10.24
CA PRO A 56 19.39 -1.88 11.66
C PRO A 56 20.23 -0.65 12.05
N LEU A 57 19.66 0.22 12.87
CA LEU A 57 20.23 1.55 13.13
C LEU A 57 21.63 1.46 13.76
N ARG A 58 21.75 0.73 14.87
CA ARG A 58 22.97 0.66 15.69
C ARG A 58 24.19 0.23 14.86
N VAL A 59 24.00 -0.83 14.07
CA VAL A 59 25.00 -1.44 13.19
C VAL A 59 25.59 -0.41 12.20
N LEU A 60 24.76 0.46 11.62
CA LEU A 60 25.23 1.49 10.70
C LEU A 60 25.87 2.69 11.43
N THR A 61 25.27 3.13 12.53
CA THR A 61 25.76 4.31 13.27
C THR A 61 27.11 4.08 13.94
N GLU A 62 27.35 2.90 14.53
CA GLU A 62 28.58 2.62 15.27
C GLU A 62 29.79 2.47 14.33
N GLU A 63 29.62 1.82 13.17
CA GLU A 63 30.61 1.79 12.09
C GLU A 63 30.87 3.18 11.47
N MET A 64 29.91 4.11 11.59
CA MET A 64 30.05 5.52 11.19
C MET A 64 30.57 6.44 12.32
N ASN A 65 31.06 5.88 13.44
CA ASN A 65 31.53 6.61 14.65
C ASN A 65 30.48 7.46 15.39
N TYR A 66 29.17 7.16 15.25
CA TYR A 66 28.13 7.75 16.09
C TYR A 66 27.86 6.87 17.32
N THR A 67 27.58 7.51 18.45
CA THR A 67 27.07 6.86 19.67
C THR A 67 25.54 6.80 19.63
N VAL A 68 24.94 5.70 20.08
CA VAL A 68 23.48 5.53 20.13
C VAL A 68 23.00 5.20 21.53
N ASP A 69 22.36 6.19 22.16
CA ASP A 69 21.69 6.05 23.45
C ASP A 69 20.22 5.64 23.28
N TRP A 70 19.68 4.94 24.27
CA TRP A 70 18.27 4.54 24.34
C TRP A 70 17.64 5.02 25.65
N ASN A 71 16.53 5.76 25.54
CA ASN A 71 15.70 6.13 26.68
C ASN A 71 14.38 5.34 26.64
N ASN A 72 14.25 4.39 27.56
CA ASN A 72 13.08 3.52 27.67
C ASN A 72 11.80 4.25 28.18
N GLY A 73 11.95 5.44 28.78
CA GLY A 73 10.86 6.20 29.38
C GLY A 73 10.04 7.01 28.37
N ASP A 74 10.71 7.74 27.48
CA ASP A 74 10.07 8.48 26.38
C ASP A 74 10.09 7.71 25.03
N LYS A 75 10.69 6.52 25.01
CA LYS A 75 10.86 5.63 23.83
C LYS A 75 11.69 6.27 22.72
N THR A 76 12.75 7.00 23.10
CA THR A 76 13.59 7.74 22.16
C THR A 76 14.99 7.17 22.02
N ILE A 77 15.54 7.33 20.82
CA ILE A 77 16.89 6.94 20.45
C ILE A 77 17.65 8.22 20.13
N THR A 78 18.79 8.45 20.79
CA THR A 78 19.63 9.63 20.52
C THR A 78 20.92 9.17 19.84
N ILE A 79 21.06 9.52 18.56
CA ILE A 79 22.25 9.29 17.75
C ILE A 79 23.10 10.56 17.83
N HIS A 80 24.36 10.49 18.24
CA HIS A 80 25.19 11.68 18.36
C HIS A 80 26.68 11.43 18.09
N ASN A 81 27.39 12.48 17.70
CA ASN A 81 28.86 12.52 17.62
C ASN A 81 29.37 13.90 18.09
N ALA A 82 30.61 14.26 17.76
CA ALA A 82 31.21 15.53 18.18
C ALA A 82 30.63 16.80 17.51
N SER A 83 29.79 16.66 16.48
CA SER A 83 29.29 17.75 15.64
C SER A 83 27.78 17.73 15.37
N GLN A 84 27.09 16.63 15.64
CA GLN A 84 25.67 16.43 15.31
C GLN A 84 24.94 15.65 16.42
N THR A 85 23.67 15.95 16.64
CA THR A 85 22.76 15.17 17.50
C THR A 85 21.39 15.01 16.85
N ILE A 86 20.95 13.77 16.69
CA ILE A 86 19.64 13.41 16.12
C ILE A 86 18.86 12.59 17.13
N LYS A 87 17.67 13.07 17.51
CA LYS A 87 16.73 12.37 18.39
C LYS A 87 15.57 11.79 17.59
N LEU A 88 15.45 10.47 17.59
CA LEU A 88 14.35 9.70 17.04
C LEU A 88 13.37 9.33 18.16
N THR A 89 12.07 9.26 17.85
CA THR A 89 11.07 8.66 18.72
C THR A 89 10.49 7.42 18.04
N LEU A 90 10.39 6.28 18.73
CA LEU A 90 9.77 5.09 18.14
C LEU A 90 8.31 5.38 17.74
N ASN A 91 7.89 4.80 16.62
CA ASN A 91 6.53 4.87 16.08
C ASN A 91 6.04 6.32 15.82
N ARG A 92 6.97 7.28 15.64
CA ARG A 92 6.68 8.64 15.13
C ARG A 92 7.30 8.84 13.76
N LEU A 93 6.61 9.56 12.88
CA LEU A 93 7.19 10.05 11.62
C LEU A 93 8.12 11.25 11.83
N GLU A 94 8.21 11.79 13.05
CA GLU A 94 9.03 12.96 13.36
C GLU A 94 10.32 12.57 14.11
N ALA A 95 11.42 13.19 13.69
CA ALA A 95 12.68 13.21 14.42
C ALA A 95 13.16 14.65 14.58
N VAL A 96 14.14 14.87 15.47
CA VAL A 96 14.75 16.18 15.70
C VAL A 96 16.25 16.09 15.42
N ALA A 97 16.74 16.77 14.38
CA ALA A 97 18.16 16.87 14.04
C ALA A 97 18.66 18.27 14.40
N ASP A 98 19.65 18.37 15.29
CA ASP A 98 20.27 19.61 15.76
C ASP A 98 19.27 20.70 16.23
N GLY A 99 18.11 20.26 16.75
CA GLY A 99 17.01 21.11 17.22
C GLY A 99 15.92 21.42 16.20
N GLN A 100 16.07 21.01 14.94
CA GLN A 100 15.05 21.14 13.88
C GLN A 100 14.23 19.86 13.73
N THR A 101 12.90 19.98 13.61
CA THR A 101 12.03 18.84 13.31
C THR A 101 12.14 18.44 11.85
N ILE A 102 12.35 17.15 11.59
CA ILE A 102 12.37 16.54 10.26
C ILE A 102 11.27 15.48 10.15
N GLN A 103 10.61 15.40 8.99
CA GLN A 103 9.66 14.35 8.67
C GLN A 103 10.38 13.17 8.01
N LEU A 104 10.12 11.97 8.52
CA LEU A 104 10.70 10.71 8.08
C LEU A 104 9.76 10.02 7.08
N SER A 105 10.32 9.35 6.08
CA SER A 105 9.51 8.55 5.14
C SER A 105 8.84 7.33 5.79
N ALA A 106 9.35 6.83 6.91
CA ALA A 106 8.63 5.90 7.80
C ALA A 106 9.16 6.05 9.24
N ALA A 107 8.35 5.60 10.21
CA ALA A 107 8.70 5.71 11.61
C ALA A 107 9.86 4.77 12.00
N PRO A 108 10.70 5.12 12.98
CA PRO A 108 11.64 4.20 13.61
C PRO A 108 10.85 3.11 14.35
N VAL A 109 11.15 1.85 14.10
CA VAL A 109 10.45 0.70 14.72
C VAL A 109 11.42 -0.16 15.52
N LEU A 110 10.92 -0.83 16.55
CA LEU A 110 11.69 -1.82 17.32
C LEU A 110 11.19 -3.22 16.96
N SER A 111 12.10 -4.08 16.50
CA SER A 111 11.80 -5.50 16.25
C SER A 111 12.76 -6.36 17.07
N GLY A 112 12.19 -7.17 17.97
CA GLY A 112 12.95 -7.81 19.05
C GLY A 112 13.64 -6.76 19.94
N ASN A 113 14.98 -6.74 19.92
CA ASN A 113 15.79 -5.75 20.64
C ASN A 113 16.58 -4.83 19.67
N THR A 114 16.27 -4.87 18.37
CA THR A 114 16.94 -4.09 17.32
C THR A 114 16.04 -2.96 16.87
N ALA A 115 16.56 -1.73 16.88
CA ALA A 115 15.88 -0.56 16.30
C ALA A 115 16.19 -0.45 14.80
N PHE A 116 15.15 -0.23 14.00
CA PHE A 116 15.24 -0.08 12.55
C PHE A 116 14.76 1.30 12.12
N VAL A 117 15.45 1.89 11.13
CA VAL A 117 15.16 3.22 10.57
C VAL A 117 15.08 3.16 9.05
N PRO A 118 14.40 4.11 8.38
CA PRO A 118 14.42 4.17 6.92
C PRO A 118 15.83 4.34 6.37
N ILE A 119 16.18 3.61 5.30
CA ILE A 119 17.43 3.82 4.55
C ILE A 119 17.64 5.29 4.16
N ARG A 120 16.55 5.99 3.80
CA ARG A 120 16.54 7.40 3.42
C ARG A 120 17.05 8.31 4.55
N PHE A 121 16.64 8.05 5.80
CA PHE A 121 17.10 8.79 6.97
C PHE A 121 18.62 8.64 7.18
N VAL A 122 19.16 7.43 7.01
CA VAL A 122 20.62 7.18 7.09
C VAL A 122 21.38 7.97 6.03
N GLY A 123 20.83 8.09 4.82
CA GLY A 123 21.45 8.90 3.77
C GLY A 123 21.42 10.40 4.08
N GLU A 124 20.20 10.94 4.22
CA GLU A 124 19.96 12.39 4.33
C GLU A 124 20.54 13.00 5.61
N GLN A 125 20.50 12.29 6.74
CA GLN A 125 20.86 12.87 8.04
C GLN A 125 22.28 12.52 8.50
N LEU A 126 22.86 11.39 8.07
CA LEU A 126 24.21 10.97 8.50
C LEU A 126 25.31 11.23 7.45
N GLY A 127 25.00 11.95 6.36
CA GLY A 127 25.98 12.41 5.36
C GLY A 127 26.45 11.34 4.36
N SER A 128 25.58 10.37 4.07
CA SER A 128 25.89 9.19 3.25
C SER A 128 25.06 9.14 1.96
N VAL A 129 25.66 8.65 0.88
CA VAL A 129 24.91 8.19 -0.30
C VAL A 129 24.39 6.78 -0.01
N VAL A 130 23.10 6.55 -0.22
CA VAL A 130 22.45 5.25 0.02
C VAL A 130 21.79 4.73 -1.25
N ALA A 131 21.94 3.43 -1.51
CA ALA A 131 21.32 2.74 -2.63
C ALA A 131 20.74 1.40 -2.19
N TRP A 132 19.63 0.99 -2.83
CA TRP A 132 19.02 -0.32 -2.68
C TRP A 132 19.09 -1.06 -4.00
N ASP A 133 19.48 -2.33 -3.93
CA ASP A 133 19.55 -3.25 -5.06
C ASP A 133 18.53 -4.37 -4.80
N SER A 134 17.41 -4.31 -5.52
CA SER A 134 16.25 -5.18 -5.35
C SER A 134 16.47 -6.61 -5.86
N ALA A 135 17.46 -6.81 -6.73
CA ALA A 135 17.84 -8.11 -7.30
C ALA A 135 18.79 -8.88 -6.36
N THR A 136 19.74 -8.19 -5.73
CA THR A 136 20.69 -8.80 -4.77
C THR A 136 20.30 -8.56 -3.30
N LYS A 137 19.10 -8.04 -3.03
CA LYS A 137 18.57 -7.68 -1.69
C LYS A 137 19.58 -6.89 -0.85
N SER A 138 20.32 -5.99 -1.50
CA SER A 138 21.50 -5.35 -0.94
C SER A 138 21.30 -3.86 -0.69
N VAL A 139 21.54 -3.41 0.54
CA VAL A 139 21.71 -1.99 0.87
C VAL A 139 23.19 -1.62 0.74
N LYS A 140 23.49 -0.55 0.00
CA LYS A 140 24.85 -0.01 -0.17
C LYS A 140 24.89 1.43 0.37
N VAL A 141 25.69 1.65 1.41
CA VAL A 141 25.89 2.95 2.07
C VAL A 141 27.32 3.42 1.79
N THR A 142 27.49 4.66 1.34
CA THR A 142 28.80 5.25 1.06
C THR A 142 28.92 6.58 1.78
N THR A 143 29.79 6.65 2.78
CA THR A 143 30.05 7.88 3.52
C THR A 143 30.80 8.88 2.63
N SER A 144 30.39 10.14 2.62
CA SER A 144 31.22 11.19 2.02
C SER A 144 32.59 11.26 2.74
N LYS A 145 33.69 11.43 1.98
CA LYS A 145 35.07 11.35 2.51
C LYS A 145 35.34 12.49 3.52
N GLY A 146 35.16 12.24 4.82
CA GLY A 146 35.16 13.32 5.82
C GLY A 146 35.75 13.04 7.22
N GLN A 147 35.74 11.82 7.77
CA GLN A 147 36.30 11.55 9.12
C GLN A 147 36.81 10.10 9.28
N PRO A 148 37.67 9.79 10.28
CA PRO A 148 38.52 8.60 10.24
C PRO A 148 37.86 7.33 10.77
N SER A 149 38.18 6.20 10.14
CA SER A 149 37.97 4.87 10.72
C SER A 149 38.94 4.62 11.89
N LYS A 150 38.53 3.78 12.83
CA LYS A 150 39.24 3.46 14.08
C LYS A 150 40.44 2.56 13.78
N GLY A 151 41.63 3.17 13.72
CA GLY A 151 42.83 2.54 13.14
C GLY A 151 43.35 1.29 13.87
N THR A 152 43.99 0.42 13.08
CA THR A 152 44.93 -0.62 13.54
C THR A 152 46.28 -0.39 12.87
N THR A 153 47.37 -0.78 13.53
CA THR A 153 48.72 -0.26 13.28
C THR A 153 49.61 -1.08 12.35
N ALA A 154 50.57 -0.37 11.74
CA ALA A 154 51.90 -0.80 11.26
C ALA A 154 52.12 -1.10 9.76
N GLU A 155 53.21 -0.49 9.28
CA GLU A 155 53.86 -0.51 7.96
C GLU A 155 54.91 -1.67 7.84
N PRO A 156 55.74 -1.85 6.76
CA PRO A 156 56.03 -0.93 5.64
C PRO A 156 56.06 -1.48 4.17
N ASN A 157 55.91 -0.52 3.24
CA ASN A 157 56.63 -0.20 1.98
C ASN A 157 57.89 -1.00 1.52
N PRO A 158 58.47 -0.76 0.30
CA PRO A 158 58.19 0.23 -0.78
C PRO A 158 57.90 -0.43 -2.18
N VAL A 159 58.11 0.06 -3.43
CA VAL A 159 58.93 1.14 -4.08
C VAL A 159 58.41 1.53 -5.51
N SER A 160 58.93 2.64 -6.08
CA SER A 160 59.05 3.02 -7.52
C SER A 160 57.81 3.42 -8.35
N GLY A 161 57.85 4.43 -9.25
CA GLY A 161 58.84 5.52 -9.45
C GLY A 161 58.95 6.13 -10.87
N SER A 162 58.77 7.46 -11.00
CA SER A 162 59.09 8.32 -12.19
C SER A 162 58.22 8.17 -13.48
N GLY A 163 58.00 9.17 -14.35
CA GLY A 163 58.26 10.63 -14.26
C GLY A 163 58.04 11.45 -15.56
N THR A 164 57.72 12.75 -15.40
CA THR A 164 57.99 13.94 -16.27
C THR A 164 57.57 14.04 -17.77
N GLY A 165 56.83 15.14 -18.07
CA GLY A 165 56.98 15.99 -19.29
C GLY A 165 56.00 15.77 -20.47
N GLN A 166 55.84 16.68 -21.45
CA GLN A 166 55.95 18.16 -21.49
C GLN A 166 55.22 18.69 -22.77
N ALA A 167 54.70 19.92 -22.73
CA ALA A 167 53.79 20.55 -23.72
C ALA A 167 54.24 20.62 -25.20
N SER A 168 53.27 20.71 -26.12
CA SER A 168 53.29 21.66 -27.26
C SER A 168 51.92 21.81 -27.96
N SER A 169 51.72 22.96 -28.62
CA SER A 169 50.59 23.33 -29.52
C SER A 169 51.11 24.36 -30.53
N PRO A 170 50.56 24.46 -31.75
CA PRO A 170 50.00 25.77 -32.11
C PRO A 170 48.77 25.76 -33.05
N ALA A 171 48.18 26.95 -33.18
CA ALA A 171 47.15 27.40 -34.13
C ALA A 171 47.73 27.68 -35.55
N LEU A 172 47.03 28.12 -36.61
CA LEU A 172 45.61 28.45 -36.92
C LEU A 172 45.44 28.38 -38.47
N GLY A 173 44.24 28.24 -39.04
CA GLY A 173 44.00 28.36 -40.51
C GLY A 173 42.51 28.25 -40.92
N SER A 174 42.08 28.98 -41.96
CA SER A 174 40.65 29.29 -42.19
C SER A 174 40.04 28.83 -43.53
N LYS A 175 38.80 28.29 -43.46
CA LYS A 175 37.57 28.55 -44.29
C LYS A 175 37.69 28.43 -45.85
N PRO A 176 36.75 27.79 -46.62
CA PRO A 176 35.28 27.82 -46.43
C PRO A 176 34.43 26.55 -46.64
N GLU A 177 33.18 26.70 -46.17
CA GLU A 177 31.91 26.14 -46.66
C GLU A 177 31.86 24.74 -47.29
N ASP A 178 31.17 23.84 -46.60
CA ASP A 178 29.90 23.30 -47.11
C ASP A 178 28.83 23.38 -46.01
N THR A 179 27.55 23.49 -46.37
CA THR A 179 26.41 23.67 -45.46
C THR A 179 25.50 22.45 -45.44
N SER A 180 25.86 21.44 -44.66
CA SER A 180 24.92 20.41 -44.20
C SER A 180 24.41 20.76 -42.80
N VAL A 181 23.39 21.62 -42.74
CA VAL A 181 22.58 21.76 -41.51
C VAL A 181 21.80 20.47 -41.34
N SER A 182 22.33 19.54 -40.56
CA SER A 182 21.58 18.40 -40.04
C SER A 182 20.56 18.92 -39.03
N VAL A 183 19.45 19.47 -39.53
CA VAL A 183 18.25 19.66 -38.73
C VAL A 183 17.82 18.27 -38.30
N SER A 184 17.97 17.97 -37.02
CA SER A 184 17.28 16.84 -36.42
C SER A 184 15.80 17.21 -36.37
N ASP A 185 15.04 16.79 -37.38
CA ASP A 185 13.58 16.92 -37.46
C ASP A 185 12.87 16.00 -36.44
N LYS A 186 13.33 16.04 -35.17
CA LYS A 186 12.57 15.49 -34.05
C LYS A 186 11.36 16.39 -33.84
N PRO A 187 10.11 15.86 -33.82
CA PRO A 187 8.94 16.68 -33.55
C PRO A 187 9.10 17.44 -32.23
N ALA A 188 8.72 18.72 -32.24
CA ALA A 188 8.90 19.61 -31.11
C ALA A 188 7.97 19.22 -29.95
N GLN A 189 8.49 18.41 -29.03
CA GLN A 189 7.74 17.90 -27.88
C GLN A 189 7.35 19.04 -26.92
N ALA A 190 6.13 18.96 -26.40
CA ALA A 190 5.71 19.73 -25.24
C ALA A 190 6.41 19.22 -23.97
N VAL A 191 6.59 20.10 -22.99
CA VAL A 191 7.24 19.76 -21.71
C VAL A 191 6.33 20.21 -20.56
N LEU A 192 5.82 19.26 -19.77
CA LEU A 192 5.05 19.56 -18.56
C LEU A 192 6.01 20.03 -17.45
N LYS A 193 5.85 21.29 -17.03
CA LYS A 193 6.70 22.01 -16.08
C LYS A 193 6.20 21.92 -14.65
N ASP A 194 4.88 22.04 -14.46
CA ASP A 194 4.26 21.91 -13.14
C ASP A 194 2.80 21.46 -13.23
N LEU A 195 2.31 20.89 -12.13
CA LEU A 195 0.92 20.51 -11.89
C LEU A 195 0.48 21.11 -10.55
N SER A 196 -0.73 21.67 -10.52
CA SER A 196 -1.40 22.06 -9.29
C SER A 196 -2.89 21.71 -9.34
N LEU A 197 -3.45 21.32 -8.19
CA LEU A 197 -4.87 21.14 -7.95
C LEU A 197 -5.26 21.97 -6.73
N ALA A 198 -6.32 22.77 -6.86
CA ALA A 198 -7.00 23.45 -5.75
C ALA A 198 -8.44 23.77 -6.15
N ASP A 199 -9.40 23.71 -5.22
CA ASP A 199 -10.81 24.05 -5.46
C ASP A 199 -11.43 23.34 -6.69
N GLY A 200 -11.09 22.05 -6.88
CA GLY A 200 -11.50 21.24 -8.04
C GLY A 200 -10.87 21.66 -9.37
N LYS A 201 -9.95 22.63 -9.39
CA LYS A 201 -9.29 23.15 -10.58
C LYS A 201 -7.88 22.60 -10.73
N LEU A 202 -7.69 21.73 -11.71
CA LEU A 202 -6.38 21.26 -12.15
C LEU A 202 -5.77 22.30 -13.11
N VAL A 203 -4.52 22.68 -12.89
CA VAL A 203 -3.74 23.50 -13.82
C VAL A 203 -2.42 22.81 -14.14
N LEU A 204 -2.23 22.51 -15.41
CA LEU A 204 -1.03 21.93 -16.00
C LEU A 204 -0.25 23.06 -16.70
N THR A 205 0.98 23.30 -16.28
CA THR A 205 1.86 24.32 -16.88
C THR A 205 2.75 23.66 -17.93
N VAL A 206 2.61 24.03 -19.20
CA VAL A 206 3.23 23.34 -20.34
C VAL A 206 4.07 24.30 -21.18
N GLN A 207 5.32 23.95 -21.45
CA GLN A 207 6.15 24.63 -22.45
C GLN A 207 6.01 23.93 -23.81
N GLY A 208 5.78 24.68 -24.89
CA GLY A 208 5.54 24.11 -26.22
C GLY A 208 4.04 24.06 -26.55
N SER A 209 3.64 23.13 -27.42
CA SER A 209 2.25 22.95 -27.83
C SER A 209 1.89 21.47 -27.88
N THR A 210 0.76 21.12 -27.29
CA THR A 210 0.12 19.80 -27.35
C THR A 210 -1.39 20.01 -27.28
N GLU A 211 -2.17 19.14 -27.91
CA GLU A 211 -3.63 19.17 -27.91
C GLU A 211 -4.11 18.04 -26.98
N PRO A 212 -4.67 18.34 -25.79
CA PRO A 212 -5.03 17.33 -24.80
C PRO A 212 -6.23 16.50 -25.22
N GLY A 213 -6.10 15.18 -25.16
CA GLY A 213 -7.23 14.27 -25.13
C GLY A 213 -7.76 14.13 -23.71
N THR A 214 -9.08 14.01 -23.53
CA THR A 214 -9.68 13.75 -22.21
C THR A 214 -10.83 12.75 -22.30
N ALA A 215 -10.88 11.81 -21.35
CA ALA A 215 -11.92 10.79 -21.26
C ALA A 215 -12.36 10.58 -19.81
N LEU A 216 -13.67 10.56 -19.57
CA LEU A 216 -14.22 10.00 -18.34
C LEU A 216 -14.33 8.48 -18.49
N LEU A 217 -13.88 7.77 -17.47
CA LEU A 217 -14.01 6.33 -17.31
C LEU A 217 -14.88 6.08 -16.08
N SER A 218 -15.84 5.15 -16.16
CA SER A 218 -16.56 4.65 -14.98
C SER A 218 -15.82 3.45 -14.37
N ASP A 219 -16.20 3.10 -13.13
CA ASP A 219 -15.87 1.83 -12.49
C ASP A 219 -14.37 1.50 -12.34
N PRO A 220 -13.59 2.25 -11.52
CA PRO A 220 -13.99 3.43 -10.75
C PRO A 220 -13.91 4.72 -11.57
N ASN A 221 -14.62 5.75 -11.11
CA ASN A 221 -14.66 7.05 -11.75
C ASN A 221 -13.27 7.67 -11.89
N ARG A 222 -12.85 7.93 -13.13
CA ARG A 222 -11.58 8.59 -13.46
C ARG A 222 -11.75 9.62 -14.57
N LEU A 223 -10.96 10.69 -14.51
CA LEU A 223 -10.70 11.57 -15.65
C LEU A 223 -9.28 11.32 -16.16
N GLN A 224 -9.17 10.62 -17.28
CA GLN A 224 -7.93 10.46 -18.03
C GLN A 224 -7.67 11.71 -18.88
N ILE A 225 -6.42 12.17 -18.87
CA ILE A 225 -5.92 13.32 -19.60
C ILE A 225 -4.65 12.87 -20.33
N ASP A 226 -4.71 12.81 -21.66
CA ASP A 226 -3.59 12.40 -22.51
C ASP A 226 -2.96 13.61 -23.19
N LEU A 227 -1.65 13.81 -22.99
CA LEU A 227 -0.86 14.84 -23.64
C LEU A 227 0.03 14.20 -24.72
N PRO A 228 -0.39 14.17 -26.00
CA PRO A 228 0.42 13.62 -27.08
C PRO A 228 1.65 14.48 -27.37
N ALA A 229 2.74 13.85 -27.82
CA ALA A 229 4.02 14.51 -28.07
C ALA A 229 4.53 15.34 -26.87
N ALA A 230 4.41 14.81 -25.65
CA ALA A 230 4.79 15.49 -24.41
C ALA A 230 5.71 14.66 -23.52
N VAL A 231 6.57 15.34 -22.75
CA VAL A 231 7.47 14.76 -21.73
C VAL A 231 7.42 15.55 -20.43
N PHE A 232 7.77 14.92 -19.30
CA PHE A 232 7.92 15.63 -18.02
C PHE A 232 9.25 16.40 -17.97
N ASP A 233 9.24 17.57 -17.32
CA ASP A 233 10.48 18.30 -17.03
C ASP A 233 11.34 17.61 -15.97
N ALA A 234 12.66 17.79 -16.01
CA ALA A 234 13.56 17.26 -14.98
C ALA A 234 13.29 17.85 -13.58
N GLY A 235 12.84 19.10 -13.49
CA GLY A 235 12.36 19.70 -12.24
C GLY A 235 11.00 19.16 -11.81
N PHE A 236 10.14 18.77 -12.77
CA PHE A 236 8.87 18.10 -12.49
C PHE A 236 9.10 16.72 -11.89
N THR A 237 9.95 15.89 -12.50
CA THR A 237 10.26 14.54 -11.98
C THR A 237 11.12 14.57 -10.71
N GLN A 238 11.81 15.67 -10.42
CA GLN A 238 12.42 15.89 -9.11
C GLN A 238 11.39 16.24 -8.01
N LYS A 239 10.30 16.93 -8.36
CA LYS A 239 9.18 17.29 -7.47
C LYS A 239 8.22 16.11 -7.26
N TYR A 240 7.98 15.34 -8.32
CA TYR A 240 7.10 14.17 -8.39
C TYR A 240 7.87 12.98 -9.00
N PRO A 241 8.60 12.20 -8.19
CA PRO A 241 9.42 11.10 -8.68
C PRO A 241 8.61 10.01 -9.38
N LEU A 242 9.14 9.54 -10.51
CA LEU A 242 8.63 8.40 -11.25
C LEU A 242 9.50 7.17 -10.98
N ASP A 243 8.94 5.97 -11.17
CA ASP A 243 9.63 4.69 -11.07
C ASP A 243 10.40 4.32 -12.36
N ASP A 244 11.03 3.15 -12.37
CA ASP A 244 11.78 2.63 -13.53
C ASP A 244 10.90 2.39 -14.78
N ASN A 245 9.57 2.38 -14.63
CA ASN A 245 8.60 2.28 -15.73
C ASN A 245 8.14 3.66 -16.22
N HIS A 246 8.56 4.76 -15.57
CA HIS A 246 8.07 6.14 -15.75
C HIS A 246 6.63 6.38 -15.24
N HIS A 247 6.20 5.64 -14.21
CA HIS A 247 4.93 5.83 -13.51
C HIS A 247 5.15 6.49 -12.13
N GLY A 248 4.19 7.27 -11.62
CA GLY A 248 4.28 7.81 -10.25
C GLY A 248 2.98 8.46 -9.78
N ASP A 249 2.76 8.47 -8.46
CA ASP A 249 1.43 8.72 -7.88
C ASP A 249 1.46 9.94 -6.93
N ILE A 250 0.46 10.82 -7.03
CA ILE A 250 0.23 11.93 -6.08
C ILE A 250 -1.05 11.66 -5.29
N LEU A 251 -0.92 11.24 -4.04
CA LEU A 251 -2.05 11.03 -3.13
C LEU A 251 -2.59 12.38 -2.61
N LEU A 252 -3.90 12.56 -2.69
CA LEU A 252 -4.63 13.77 -2.30
C LEU A 252 -5.82 13.44 -1.35
N PRO A 253 -5.59 12.78 -0.19
CA PRO A 253 -6.65 12.27 0.70
C PRO A 253 -7.42 13.37 1.48
N SER A 254 -7.47 14.59 0.94
CA SER A 254 -8.18 15.74 1.50
C SER A 254 -8.69 16.71 0.43
N ASP A 255 -8.53 16.43 -0.88
CA ASP A 255 -9.25 17.17 -1.92
C ASP A 255 -10.66 16.56 -2.09
N PRO A 256 -11.73 17.39 -2.14
CA PRO A 256 -13.10 16.87 -2.18
C PRO A 256 -13.50 16.25 -3.54
N ASN A 257 -12.68 16.36 -4.60
CA ASN A 257 -13.01 15.90 -5.96
C ASN A 257 -12.03 14.84 -6.50
N VAL A 258 -10.80 14.76 -5.97
CA VAL A 258 -9.75 13.85 -6.46
C VAL A 258 -9.05 13.16 -5.28
N ASN A 259 -9.03 11.83 -5.25
CA ASN A 259 -8.31 11.05 -4.24
C ASN A 259 -6.81 10.88 -4.58
N GLU A 260 -6.50 10.70 -5.86
CA GLU A 260 -5.17 10.35 -6.36
C GLU A 260 -4.97 10.88 -7.78
N ILE A 261 -3.75 11.28 -8.12
CA ILE A 261 -3.33 11.58 -9.49
C ILE A 261 -2.27 10.56 -9.90
N GLU A 262 -2.65 9.62 -10.76
CA GLU A 262 -1.72 8.69 -11.41
C GLU A 262 -1.01 9.44 -12.56
N LEU A 263 0.32 9.35 -12.63
CA LEU A 263 1.14 9.93 -13.70
C LEU A 263 1.85 8.81 -14.46
N SER A 264 1.95 8.92 -15.79
CA SER A 264 2.70 7.96 -16.62
C SER A 264 3.31 8.65 -17.84
N GLN A 265 4.52 8.26 -18.24
CA GLN A 265 5.13 8.68 -19.51
C GLN A 265 5.38 7.48 -20.42
N PHE A 266 4.77 7.49 -21.61
CA PHE A 266 4.95 6.43 -22.61
C PHE A 266 5.89 6.89 -23.72
N SER A 267 6.73 5.98 -24.22
CA SER A 267 7.61 6.20 -25.38
C SER A 267 6.99 5.61 -26.64
N GLY A 268 6.82 6.43 -27.67
CA GLY A 268 6.37 6.03 -28.99
C GLY A 268 7.46 5.34 -29.82
N SER A 269 7.06 4.69 -30.92
CA SER A 269 7.97 3.99 -31.83
C SER A 269 8.77 4.90 -32.78
N ASP A 270 8.60 6.21 -32.65
CA ASP A 270 9.09 7.29 -33.51
C ASP A 270 9.88 8.35 -32.73
N ASP A 271 10.44 7.96 -31.58
CA ASP A 271 11.07 8.84 -30.56
C ASP A 271 10.14 9.95 -30.01
N SER A 272 8.84 9.92 -30.32
CA SER A 272 7.84 10.70 -29.60
C SER A 272 7.61 10.13 -28.19
N SER A 273 6.95 10.92 -27.35
CA SER A 273 6.50 10.48 -26.03
C SER A 273 5.11 11.06 -25.79
N SER A 274 4.35 10.46 -24.88
CA SER A 274 3.13 11.05 -24.34
C SER A 274 3.16 11.01 -22.82
N ILE A 275 2.53 12.00 -22.21
CA ILE A 275 2.16 11.94 -20.79
C ILE A 275 0.71 11.50 -20.71
N GLN A 276 0.40 10.62 -19.77
CA GLN A 276 -0.95 10.39 -19.27
C GLN A 276 -1.02 10.87 -17.82
N ILE A 277 -2.13 11.53 -17.48
CA ILE A 277 -2.49 11.95 -16.13
C ILE A 277 -3.89 11.42 -15.87
N VAL A 278 -4.09 10.67 -14.79
CA VAL A 278 -5.39 10.11 -14.44
C VAL A 278 -5.79 10.64 -13.07
N LEU A 279 -6.87 11.42 -13.01
CA LEU A 279 -7.48 11.81 -11.75
C LEU A 279 -8.41 10.67 -11.30
N VAL A 280 -8.15 10.09 -10.13
CA VAL A 280 -9.09 9.18 -9.44
C VAL A 280 -10.13 10.05 -8.73
N LEU A 281 -11.37 10.02 -9.23
CA LEU A 281 -12.40 10.99 -8.88
C LEU A 281 -13.21 10.57 -7.65
N ASN A 282 -13.52 11.55 -6.80
CA ASN A 282 -14.50 11.40 -5.73
C ASN A 282 -15.91 11.65 -6.30
N GLY A 283 -16.63 10.55 -6.57
CA GLY A 283 -18.00 10.57 -7.10
C GLY A 283 -18.12 10.92 -8.58
N ASP A 284 -19.35 11.18 -9.04
CA ASP A 284 -19.65 11.56 -10.42
C ASP A 284 -19.29 13.03 -10.67
N GLN A 285 -18.24 13.27 -11.44
CA GLN A 285 -17.78 14.61 -11.81
C GLN A 285 -17.99 14.85 -13.31
N SER A 286 -18.46 16.05 -13.66
CA SER A 286 -18.32 16.62 -14.99
C SER A 286 -17.11 17.58 -15.01
N TYR A 287 -16.61 17.91 -16.19
CA TYR A 287 -15.42 18.76 -16.29
C TYR A 287 -15.51 19.74 -17.47
N GLN A 288 -14.80 20.86 -17.33
CA GLN A 288 -14.55 21.80 -18.43
C GLN A 288 -13.05 21.91 -18.65
N LEU A 289 -12.58 21.51 -19.83
CA LEU A 289 -11.21 21.76 -20.28
C LEU A 289 -11.11 23.14 -20.94
N GLN A 290 -10.10 23.92 -20.56
CA GLN A 290 -9.76 25.20 -21.18
C GLN A 290 -8.25 25.27 -21.40
N GLN A 291 -7.83 25.58 -22.62
CA GLN A 291 -6.42 25.72 -22.97
C GLN A 291 -6.06 27.18 -23.25
N SER A 292 -4.83 27.56 -22.92
CA SER A 292 -4.26 28.89 -23.16
C SER A 292 -2.74 28.77 -23.37
N SER A 293 -2.12 29.86 -23.82
CA SER A 293 -0.67 29.85 -24.07
C SER A 293 0.09 29.55 -22.77
N GLY A 294 0.73 28.39 -22.71
CA GLY A 294 1.49 27.90 -21.55
C GLY A 294 0.70 27.09 -20.51
N THR A 295 -0.63 26.95 -20.63
CA THR A 295 -1.45 26.24 -19.63
C THR A 295 -2.61 25.43 -20.22
N ILE A 296 -2.84 24.26 -19.63
CA ILE A 296 -4.07 23.48 -19.78
C ILE A 296 -4.76 23.46 -18.42
N THR A 297 -6.02 23.88 -18.37
CA THR A 297 -6.84 23.93 -17.17
C THR A 297 -7.98 22.92 -17.30
N ILE A 298 -8.24 22.16 -16.25
CA ILE A 298 -9.49 21.40 -16.10
C ILE A 298 -10.19 21.87 -14.83
N GLN A 299 -11.41 22.37 -14.97
CA GLN A 299 -12.30 22.61 -13.83
C GLN A 299 -13.20 21.39 -13.66
N LEU A 300 -13.06 20.68 -12.56
CA LEU A 300 -14.05 19.70 -12.09
C LEU A 300 -15.23 20.42 -11.46
N GLN A 301 -16.41 19.80 -11.58
CA GLN A 301 -17.65 20.17 -10.91
C GLN A 301 -18.53 18.91 -10.80
N PRO A 302 -19.38 18.73 -9.78
CA PRO A 302 -20.29 17.60 -9.71
C PRO A 302 -21.10 17.41 -11.00
N ALA A 303 -21.31 16.17 -11.41
CA ALA A 303 -22.14 15.89 -12.59
C ALA A 303 -23.56 16.43 -12.39
N ALA A 304 -24.10 17.11 -13.41
CA ALA A 304 -25.45 17.63 -13.35
C ALA A 304 -26.46 16.47 -13.45
N SER A 305 -26.98 16.04 -12.31
CA SER A 305 -28.02 15.01 -12.23
C SER A 305 -29.34 15.53 -12.79
N ASP A 306 -29.91 14.82 -13.77
CA ASP A 306 -31.24 15.12 -14.32
C ASP A 306 -32.38 14.83 -13.31
N SER A 307 -32.03 14.20 -12.18
CA SER A 307 -32.77 14.24 -10.92
C SER A 307 -32.31 15.43 -10.06
N ALA A 308 -33.24 16.33 -9.70
CA ALA A 308 -32.94 17.40 -8.76
C ALA A 308 -32.52 16.83 -7.40
N PRO A 309 -31.44 17.34 -6.77
CA PRO A 309 -30.89 16.74 -5.56
C PRO A 309 -31.89 16.78 -4.40
N GLN A 310 -32.07 15.65 -3.72
CA GLN A 310 -32.73 15.64 -2.41
C GLN A 310 -31.87 16.40 -1.39
N PRO A 311 -32.42 17.40 -0.67
CA PRO A 311 -31.67 18.10 0.36
C PRO A 311 -31.32 17.16 1.53
N GLY A 312 -30.10 16.61 1.53
CA GLY A 312 -29.61 15.73 2.59
C GLY A 312 -28.65 14.62 2.14
N ALA A 313 -28.53 14.33 0.83
CA ALA A 313 -27.65 13.28 0.33
C ALA A 313 -26.17 13.53 0.66
N SER A 314 -25.48 12.49 1.10
CA SER A 314 -24.05 12.45 1.40
C SER A 314 -23.21 12.33 0.12
N THR A 315 -22.19 13.17 -0.03
CA THR A 315 -21.36 13.25 -1.25
C THR A 315 -19.96 12.66 -1.09
N GLY A 316 -19.69 11.98 0.02
CA GLY A 316 -18.41 11.35 0.32
C GLY A 316 -18.56 9.84 0.46
N ILE A 317 -17.47 9.10 0.21
CA ILE A 317 -17.39 7.67 0.48
C ILE A 317 -17.67 7.40 1.96
N ALA A 318 -18.50 6.41 2.27
CA ALA A 318 -18.71 6.03 3.66
C ALA A 318 -17.45 5.33 4.22
N MET A 319 -16.83 5.98 5.20
CA MET A 319 -15.66 5.47 5.91
C MET A 319 -16.09 4.66 7.13
N GLY A 320 -15.32 3.62 7.45
CA GLY A 320 -15.53 2.76 8.61
C GLY A 320 -14.21 2.25 9.18
N LEU A 321 -14.35 1.32 10.12
CA LEU A 321 -13.27 0.65 10.82
C LEU A 321 -13.77 -0.71 11.33
N ASP A 322 -12.86 -1.57 11.74
CA ASP A 322 -13.20 -2.73 12.57
C ASP A 322 -12.35 -2.82 13.83
N VAL A 323 -12.91 -3.45 14.86
CA VAL A 323 -12.33 -3.47 16.21
C VAL A 323 -12.58 -4.78 16.96
N SER A 324 -11.68 -5.07 17.89
CA SER A 324 -11.77 -6.16 18.85
C SER A 324 -11.31 -5.68 20.24
N HIS A 325 -11.24 -6.58 21.23
CA HIS A 325 -10.62 -6.28 22.52
C HIS A 325 -9.17 -5.78 22.45
N HIS A 326 -8.45 -5.99 21.33
CA HIS A 326 -7.09 -5.48 21.15
C HIS A 326 -7.01 -3.96 21.07
N ASN A 327 -8.07 -3.28 20.60
CA ASN A 327 -8.13 -1.81 20.50
C ASN A 327 -8.46 -1.14 21.85
N GLY A 328 -8.75 -1.94 22.89
CA GLY A 328 -8.98 -1.45 24.25
C GLY A 328 -10.34 -0.77 24.46
N SER A 329 -10.34 0.37 25.14
CA SER A 329 -11.53 1.20 25.34
C SER A 329 -11.52 2.37 24.36
N ILE A 330 -12.62 2.53 23.63
CA ILE A 330 -12.73 3.47 22.50
C ILE A 330 -13.66 4.64 22.87
N ASP A 331 -13.24 5.86 22.51
CA ASP A 331 -14.08 7.06 22.56
C ASP A 331 -14.84 7.22 21.23
N TRP A 332 -15.99 6.55 21.17
CA TRP A 332 -16.87 6.51 20.01
C TRP A 332 -17.39 7.88 19.56
N ALA A 333 -17.47 8.86 20.46
CA ALA A 333 -17.88 10.21 20.10
C ALA A 333 -16.81 10.92 19.26
N ASN A 334 -15.52 10.72 19.60
CA ASN A 334 -14.41 11.20 18.78
C ASN A 334 -14.25 10.43 17.46
N VAL A 335 -14.58 9.13 17.43
CA VAL A 335 -14.60 8.34 16.17
C VAL A 335 -15.66 8.88 15.21
N ALA A 336 -16.91 9.06 15.66
CA ALA A 336 -17.99 9.62 14.84
C ALA A 336 -17.70 11.08 14.43
N ALA A 337 -17.16 11.91 15.34
CA ALA A 337 -16.74 13.28 15.04
C ALA A 337 -15.56 13.36 14.04
N SER A 338 -14.84 12.25 13.81
CA SER A 338 -13.78 12.15 12.81
C SER A 338 -14.29 11.74 11.41
N GLY A 339 -15.61 11.64 11.21
CA GLY A 339 -16.25 11.38 9.91
C GLY A 339 -16.48 9.90 9.57
N TYR A 340 -16.21 8.98 10.52
CA TYR A 340 -16.55 7.56 10.36
C TYR A 340 -18.06 7.35 10.50
N SER A 341 -18.63 6.45 9.70
CA SER A 341 -20.07 6.23 9.59
C SER A 341 -20.51 4.81 9.99
N PHE A 342 -19.61 3.84 9.95
CA PHE A 342 -19.89 2.45 10.35
C PHE A 342 -18.73 1.81 11.11
N VAL A 343 -19.00 0.72 11.81
CA VAL A 343 -17.98 -0.13 12.43
C VAL A 343 -18.39 -1.60 12.47
N PHE A 344 -17.44 -2.50 12.19
CA PHE A 344 -17.58 -3.93 12.46
C PHE A 344 -16.86 -4.31 13.76
N ILE A 345 -17.52 -5.09 14.61
CA ILE A 345 -17.03 -5.38 15.96
C ILE A 345 -16.87 -6.89 16.13
N LYS A 346 -15.69 -7.35 16.53
CA LYS A 346 -15.46 -8.77 16.85
C LYS A 346 -16.42 -9.17 17.96
N ALA A 347 -17.28 -10.14 17.68
CA ALA A 347 -18.20 -10.70 18.66
C ALA A 347 -17.64 -11.99 19.26
N SER A 348 -17.07 -12.85 18.42
CA SER A 348 -16.69 -14.20 18.81
C SER A 348 -15.57 -14.78 17.94
N GLU A 349 -14.95 -15.85 18.44
CA GLU A 349 -13.90 -16.61 17.77
C GLU A 349 -14.02 -18.09 18.14
N GLY A 350 -14.00 -18.95 17.12
CA GLY A 350 -14.19 -20.38 17.29
C GLY A 350 -15.43 -20.75 18.10
N LYS A 351 -15.42 -21.91 18.77
CA LYS A 351 -16.62 -22.45 19.45
C LYS A 351 -16.87 -21.94 20.86
N THR A 352 -16.03 -21.05 21.40
CA THR A 352 -16.12 -20.66 22.83
C THR A 352 -15.69 -19.24 23.17
N PHE A 353 -14.86 -18.56 22.36
CA PHE A 353 -14.42 -17.20 22.72
C PHE A 353 -15.49 -16.17 22.37
N LYS A 354 -15.89 -15.35 23.34
CA LYS A 354 -16.74 -14.16 23.15
C LYS A 354 -15.86 -12.96 23.47
N ASP A 355 -15.79 -11.99 22.57
CA ASP A 355 -14.90 -10.84 22.74
C ASP A 355 -15.34 -9.98 23.93
N PRO A 356 -14.46 -9.71 24.92
CA PRO A 356 -14.85 -9.06 26.15
C PRO A 356 -15.22 -7.58 25.98
N GLN A 357 -14.91 -6.94 24.84
CA GLN A 357 -15.36 -5.58 24.53
C GLN A 357 -16.62 -5.54 23.66
N PHE A 358 -17.06 -6.65 23.04
CA PHE A 358 -18.15 -6.65 22.05
C PHE A 358 -19.38 -5.83 22.47
N ALA A 359 -19.98 -6.14 23.61
CA ALA A 359 -21.18 -5.46 24.10
C ALA A 359 -20.94 -3.98 24.48
N ALA A 360 -19.74 -3.63 24.94
CA ALA A 360 -19.38 -2.25 25.28
C ALA A 360 -19.14 -1.40 24.02
N ASN A 361 -18.44 -1.97 23.04
CA ASN A 361 -18.20 -1.37 21.74
C ASN A 361 -19.51 -1.19 20.96
N LEU A 362 -20.37 -2.22 20.93
CA LEU A 362 -21.67 -2.16 20.25
C LEU A 362 -22.57 -1.05 20.84
N ALA A 363 -22.69 -0.99 22.17
CA ALA A 363 -23.46 0.06 22.84
C ALA A 363 -22.85 1.46 22.62
N GLY A 364 -21.52 1.58 22.67
CA GLY A 364 -20.80 2.85 22.49
C GLY A 364 -20.90 3.41 21.07
N ALA A 365 -20.63 2.58 20.06
CA ALA A 365 -20.72 2.93 18.65
C ALA A 365 -22.14 3.37 18.26
N LYS A 366 -23.15 2.58 18.68
CA LYS A 366 -24.57 2.88 18.43
C LYS A 366 -25.04 4.15 19.16
N ALA A 367 -24.53 4.42 20.37
CA ALA A 367 -24.79 5.68 21.08
C ALA A 367 -24.11 6.91 20.44
N ALA A 368 -23.01 6.72 19.70
CA ALA A 368 -22.37 7.76 18.90
C ALA A 368 -22.99 7.95 17.51
N GLY A 369 -23.94 7.09 17.11
CA GLY A 369 -24.66 7.17 15.83
C GLY A 369 -23.98 6.44 14.65
N LEU A 370 -22.96 5.61 14.91
CA LEU A 370 -22.37 4.74 13.90
C LEU A 370 -23.31 3.57 13.55
N LEU A 371 -23.32 3.17 12.27
CA LEU A 371 -23.97 1.93 11.84
C LEU A 371 -23.15 0.73 12.32
N THR A 372 -23.79 -0.20 13.02
CA THR A 372 -23.09 -1.26 13.73
C THR A 372 -23.19 -2.62 13.02
N GLY A 373 -22.06 -3.25 12.76
CA GLY A 373 -21.93 -4.64 12.31
C GLY A 373 -21.13 -5.48 13.30
N ALA A 374 -21.17 -6.81 13.15
CA ALA A 374 -20.45 -7.73 14.01
C ALA A 374 -19.81 -8.87 13.21
N TYR A 375 -18.66 -9.39 13.66
CA TYR A 375 -17.97 -10.50 13.00
C TYR A 375 -17.58 -11.65 13.93
N HIS A 376 -17.40 -12.82 13.31
CA HIS A 376 -16.90 -14.03 13.94
C HIS A 376 -15.68 -14.57 13.20
N PHE A 377 -14.55 -14.68 13.90
CA PHE A 377 -13.31 -15.26 13.37
C PHE A 377 -13.38 -16.79 13.42
N LEU A 378 -13.22 -17.45 12.26
CA LEU A 378 -13.48 -18.89 12.11
C LEU A 378 -12.25 -19.78 12.40
N ASP A 379 -12.37 -20.71 13.35
CA ASP A 379 -11.39 -21.78 13.63
C ASP A 379 -11.71 -23.09 12.89
N ALA A 380 -12.94 -23.23 12.36
CA ALA A 380 -13.51 -24.48 11.90
C ALA A 380 -12.70 -25.18 10.80
N THR A 381 -12.05 -26.28 11.16
CA THR A 381 -11.41 -27.20 10.20
C THR A 381 -12.35 -28.26 9.62
N THR A 382 -13.63 -28.27 10.01
CA THR A 382 -14.64 -29.21 9.49
C THR A 382 -16.03 -28.55 9.37
N PRO A 383 -16.90 -28.99 8.45
CA PRO A 383 -18.28 -28.51 8.34
C PRO A 383 -19.13 -28.65 9.61
N GLU A 384 -18.79 -29.60 10.50
CA GLU A 384 -19.50 -29.80 11.77
C GLU A 384 -19.07 -28.76 12.82
N ASN A 385 -17.78 -28.45 12.91
CA ASN A 385 -17.32 -27.34 13.75
C ASN A 385 -17.85 -26.00 13.24
N ALA A 386 -17.91 -25.81 11.91
CA ALA A 386 -18.42 -24.58 11.29
C ALA A 386 -19.88 -24.26 11.66
N ARG A 387 -20.73 -25.27 11.86
CA ARG A 387 -22.09 -25.08 12.42
C ARG A 387 -22.07 -24.60 13.86
N LEU A 388 -21.32 -25.29 14.72
CA LEU A 388 -21.17 -24.93 16.14
C LEU A 388 -20.56 -23.53 16.33
N GLU A 389 -19.77 -23.07 15.37
CA GLU A 389 -19.17 -21.73 15.34
C GLU A 389 -20.20 -20.67 14.92
N ALA A 390 -21.09 -20.97 13.97
CA ALA A 390 -22.26 -20.15 13.66
C ALA A 390 -23.25 -20.08 14.84
N ASP A 391 -23.55 -21.21 15.50
CA ASP A 391 -24.38 -21.26 16.71
C ASP A 391 -23.81 -20.35 17.81
N HIS A 392 -22.51 -20.48 18.11
CA HIS A 392 -21.83 -19.68 19.12
C HIS A 392 -21.79 -18.18 18.76
N PHE A 393 -21.69 -17.82 17.48
CA PHE A 393 -21.85 -16.44 17.04
C PHE A 393 -23.26 -15.92 17.36
N ILE A 394 -24.30 -16.68 17.00
CA ILE A 394 -25.70 -16.33 17.25
C ILE A 394 -25.98 -16.19 18.74
N GLU A 395 -25.53 -17.13 19.58
CA GLU A 395 -25.63 -17.01 21.05
C GLU A 395 -24.93 -15.74 21.58
N THR A 396 -23.84 -15.32 20.94
CA THR A 396 -23.08 -14.13 21.35
C THR A 396 -23.81 -12.85 20.98
N LEU A 397 -24.40 -12.77 19.77
CA LEU A 397 -25.31 -11.69 19.38
C LEU A 397 -26.53 -11.62 20.30
N GLN A 398 -27.16 -12.77 20.60
CA GLN A 398 -28.27 -12.86 21.55
C GLN A 398 -27.89 -12.33 22.94
N SER A 399 -26.70 -12.66 23.45
CA SER A 399 -26.21 -12.18 24.75
C SER A 399 -25.98 -10.65 24.81
N ALA A 400 -25.81 -9.99 23.65
CA ALA A 400 -25.69 -8.54 23.52
C ALA A 400 -27.01 -7.81 23.20
N GLY A 401 -28.15 -8.52 23.22
CA GLY A 401 -29.48 -7.96 22.94
C GLY A 401 -30.11 -8.37 21.62
N GLY A 402 -29.52 -9.34 20.91
CA GLY A 402 -30.04 -9.91 19.67
C GLY A 402 -29.46 -9.29 18.40
N ILE A 403 -29.73 -9.94 17.27
CA ILE A 403 -29.29 -9.50 15.94
C ILE A 403 -29.89 -8.15 15.52
N GLU A 404 -31.07 -7.82 16.07
CA GLU A 404 -31.76 -6.52 15.98
C GLU A 404 -30.93 -5.36 16.58
N GLN A 405 -29.81 -5.64 17.26
CA GLN A 405 -28.89 -4.59 17.69
C GLN A 405 -27.91 -4.13 16.62
N LEU A 406 -27.74 -4.88 15.52
CA LEU A 406 -26.89 -4.51 14.40
C LEU A 406 -27.70 -3.73 13.36
N ASP A 407 -27.05 -2.74 12.73
CA ASP A 407 -27.55 -2.08 11.53
C ASP A 407 -27.07 -2.79 10.25
N LEU A 408 -25.93 -3.48 10.31
CA LEU A 408 -25.25 -4.11 9.18
C LEU A 408 -25.18 -5.65 9.34
N PRO A 409 -25.05 -6.41 8.24
CA PRO A 409 -25.24 -7.84 8.29
C PRO A 409 -24.05 -8.52 9.02
N PRO A 410 -24.29 -9.57 9.81
CA PRO A 410 -23.21 -10.30 10.49
C PRO A 410 -22.18 -10.84 9.50
N VAL A 411 -20.92 -10.92 9.93
CA VAL A 411 -19.81 -11.31 9.04
C VAL A 411 -19.20 -12.63 9.48
N LEU A 412 -19.06 -13.55 8.51
CA LEU A 412 -18.09 -14.64 8.61
C LEU A 412 -16.70 -14.10 8.25
N ASP A 413 -15.81 -14.00 9.22
CA ASP A 413 -14.39 -13.72 9.00
C ASP A 413 -13.67 -15.07 8.79
N TYR A 414 -13.10 -15.25 7.58
CA TYR A 414 -12.34 -16.43 7.21
C TYR A 414 -11.18 -16.07 6.27
N GLU A 415 -10.07 -15.61 6.86
CA GLU A 415 -8.89 -15.12 6.13
C GLU A 415 -7.68 -16.07 6.07
N ASP A 416 -7.63 -17.14 6.88
CA ASP A 416 -6.45 -18.01 6.98
C ASP A 416 -6.75 -19.53 6.92
N ASN A 417 -5.71 -20.36 6.98
CA ASN A 417 -5.83 -21.83 6.86
C ASN A 417 -4.72 -22.60 7.62
N PRO A 418 -4.67 -22.50 8.96
CA PRO A 418 -3.69 -23.20 9.79
C PRO A 418 -3.90 -24.72 9.75
N GLY A 419 -5.15 -25.15 9.52
CA GLY A 419 -5.53 -26.55 9.31
C GLY A 419 -5.04 -27.16 7.99
N LYS A 420 -4.50 -26.36 7.06
CA LYS A 420 -4.00 -26.80 5.73
C LYS A 420 -5.05 -27.57 4.91
N LEU A 421 -6.31 -27.13 5.03
CA LEU A 421 -7.42 -27.61 4.23
C LEU A 421 -7.15 -27.43 2.73
N THR A 422 -7.62 -28.36 1.92
CA THR A 422 -7.73 -28.14 0.48
C THR A 422 -8.80 -27.10 0.18
N THR A 423 -8.72 -26.43 -0.96
CA THR A 423 -9.73 -25.47 -1.44
C THR A 423 -11.14 -26.05 -1.36
N ALA A 424 -11.35 -27.31 -1.75
CA ALA A 424 -12.66 -27.97 -1.64
C ALA A 424 -13.18 -28.07 -0.19
N GLN A 425 -12.30 -28.26 0.79
CA GLN A 425 -12.65 -28.30 2.21
C GLN A 425 -12.93 -26.90 2.77
N ILE A 426 -12.17 -25.87 2.37
CA ILE A 426 -12.45 -24.45 2.71
C ILE A 426 -13.87 -24.08 2.26
N ASN A 427 -14.23 -24.44 1.03
CA ASN A 427 -15.56 -24.18 0.48
C ASN A 427 -16.67 -24.95 1.24
N GLN A 428 -16.42 -26.19 1.67
CA GLN A 428 -17.36 -26.98 2.49
C GLN A 428 -17.54 -26.41 3.90
N VAL A 429 -16.45 -25.93 4.51
CA VAL A 429 -16.44 -25.27 5.83
C VAL A 429 -17.26 -23.98 5.79
N ALA A 430 -16.92 -23.07 4.87
CA ALA A 430 -17.60 -21.77 4.76
C ALA A 430 -19.09 -21.93 4.41
N LYS A 431 -19.45 -22.85 3.49
CA LYS A 431 -20.86 -23.16 3.19
C LYS A 431 -21.62 -23.65 4.41
N ALA A 432 -21.00 -24.46 5.27
CA ALA A 432 -21.66 -24.97 6.47
C ALA A 432 -21.92 -23.88 7.51
N PHE A 433 -20.96 -22.98 7.77
CA PHE A 433 -21.17 -21.82 8.65
C PHE A 433 -22.30 -20.93 8.12
N LEU A 434 -22.19 -20.50 6.86
CA LEU A 434 -23.13 -19.53 6.26
C LEU A 434 -24.55 -20.08 6.15
N SER A 435 -24.71 -21.35 5.79
CA SER A 435 -26.04 -21.98 5.67
C SER A 435 -26.69 -22.22 7.04
N GLU A 436 -25.92 -22.53 8.08
CA GLU A 436 -26.47 -22.63 9.44
C GLU A 436 -26.87 -21.25 9.96
N PHE A 437 -26.03 -20.24 9.75
CA PHE A 437 -26.34 -18.87 10.17
C PHE A 437 -27.60 -18.33 9.45
N GLU A 438 -27.73 -18.51 8.13
CA GLU A 438 -28.96 -18.15 7.41
C GLU A 438 -30.20 -18.90 7.95
N THR A 439 -30.04 -20.18 8.30
CA THR A 439 -31.16 -21.03 8.78
C THR A 439 -31.61 -20.66 10.20
N VAL A 440 -30.68 -20.32 11.10
CA VAL A 440 -30.96 -20.09 12.53
C VAL A 440 -31.19 -18.61 12.85
N ALA A 441 -30.44 -17.69 12.22
CA ALA A 441 -30.59 -16.24 12.44
C ALA A 441 -31.60 -15.57 11.48
N GLY A 442 -31.93 -16.21 10.35
CA GLY A 442 -32.89 -15.70 9.38
C GLY A 442 -32.40 -14.55 8.49
N VAL A 443 -31.11 -14.20 8.55
CA VAL A 443 -30.49 -13.16 7.72
C VAL A 443 -29.24 -13.68 7.01
N ARG A 444 -28.91 -13.10 5.86
CA ARG A 444 -27.70 -13.42 5.09
C ARG A 444 -26.44 -12.75 5.69
N PRO A 445 -25.38 -13.50 6.02
CA PRO A 445 -24.10 -12.91 6.38
C PRO A 445 -23.40 -12.18 5.22
N MET A 446 -22.46 -11.31 5.57
CA MET A 446 -21.33 -10.97 4.69
C MET A 446 -20.18 -11.97 4.89
N MET A 447 -19.19 -11.94 4.00
CA MET A 447 -17.90 -12.61 4.21
C MET A 447 -16.78 -11.57 4.25
N TYR A 448 -15.93 -11.67 5.27
CA TYR A 448 -14.62 -11.01 5.32
C TYR A 448 -13.52 -12.02 4.98
N THR A 449 -12.56 -11.60 4.15
CA THR A 449 -11.37 -12.40 3.84
C THR A 449 -10.26 -11.55 3.18
N GLY A 450 -9.00 -11.95 3.31
CA GLY A 450 -7.89 -11.32 2.59
C GLY A 450 -7.95 -11.55 1.07
N ASN A 451 -7.63 -10.55 0.25
CA ASN A 451 -7.81 -10.61 -1.22
C ASN A 451 -7.06 -11.79 -1.89
N VAL A 452 -5.94 -12.25 -1.33
CA VAL A 452 -5.22 -13.45 -1.80
C VAL A 452 -5.93 -14.75 -1.37
N PHE A 453 -6.49 -14.79 -0.16
CA PHE A 453 -7.24 -15.94 0.35
C PHE A 453 -8.57 -16.12 -0.38
N ALA A 454 -9.20 -15.00 -0.77
CA ALA A 454 -10.45 -14.93 -1.51
C ALA A 454 -10.47 -15.81 -2.78
N ALA A 455 -9.30 -16.03 -3.41
CA ALA A 455 -9.14 -16.91 -4.56
C ALA A 455 -9.46 -18.40 -4.28
N ASN A 456 -9.64 -18.81 -3.02
CA ASN A 456 -10.13 -20.14 -2.68
C ASN A 456 -11.63 -20.33 -2.92
N PHE A 457 -12.45 -19.27 -2.86
CA PHE A 457 -13.90 -19.42 -2.88
C PHE A 457 -14.43 -19.60 -4.32
N ASP A 458 -15.31 -20.59 -4.51
CA ASP A 458 -15.95 -20.87 -5.80
C ASP A 458 -17.08 -19.88 -6.12
N ALA A 459 -17.51 -19.86 -7.38
CA ALA A 459 -18.49 -18.88 -7.88
C ALA A 459 -19.85 -18.88 -7.16
N THR A 460 -20.18 -19.88 -6.33
CA THR A 460 -21.43 -19.87 -5.55
C THR A 460 -21.39 -18.91 -4.35
N PHE A 461 -20.21 -18.44 -3.95
CA PHE A 461 -20.06 -17.44 -2.90
C PHE A 461 -20.39 -16.00 -3.33
N SER A 462 -20.56 -15.76 -4.64
CA SER A 462 -21.08 -14.50 -5.21
C SER A 462 -22.44 -14.05 -4.66
N ALA A 463 -23.20 -14.96 -4.04
CA ALA A 463 -24.47 -14.67 -3.38
C ALA A 463 -24.32 -13.90 -2.06
N TYR A 464 -23.11 -13.84 -1.49
CA TYR A 464 -22.76 -13.13 -0.25
C TYR A 464 -21.97 -11.86 -0.57
N LYS A 465 -22.19 -10.81 0.21
CA LYS A 465 -21.47 -9.53 0.07
C LYS A 465 -20.03 -9.68 0.60
N LEU A 466 -19.06 -9.17 -0.16
CA LEU A 466 -17.64 -9.24 0.17
C LEU A 466 -17.18 -7.99 0.93
N TRP A 467 -16.62 -8.21 2.12
CA TRP A 467 -15.67 -7.33 2.77
C TRP A 467 -14.26 -7.91 2.53
N VAL A 468 -13.31 -7.12 2.04
CA VAL A 468 -12.01 -7.65 1.61
C VAL A 468 -10.84 -6.91 2.24
N ALA A 469 -9.88 -7.65 2.81
CA ALA A 469 -8.63 -7.08 3.29
C ALA A 469 -7.58 -6.99 2.18
N LYS A 470 -7.04 -5.78 1.98
CA LYS A 470 -5.87 -5.53 1.12
C LYS A 470 -5.18 -4.24 1.53
N TYR A 471 -4.12 -4.39 2.34
CA TYR A 471 -3.33 -3.27 2.84
C TYR A 471 -2.41 -2.68 1.75
N SER A 472 -2.97 -1.77 0.93
CA SER A 472 -2.33 -1.18 -0.25
C SER A 472 -3.05 0.11 -0.66
N SER A 473 -2.43 0.95 -1.50
CA SER A 473 -3.19 1.93 -2.30
C SER A 473 -3.94 1.27 -3.46
N LYS A 474 -3.48 0.10 -3.92
CA LYS A 474 -4.05 -0.57 -5.10
C LYS A 474 -5.32 -1.35 -4.74
N LEU A 475 -6.44 -0.94 -5.34
CA LEU A 475 -7.78 -1.54 -5.20
C LEU A 475 -7.77 -3.09 -5.16
N PRO A 476 -8.66 -3.73 -4.40
CA PRO A 476 -8.87 -5.18 -4.42
C PRO A 476 -9.02 -5.75 -5.83
N THR A 477 -8.36 -6.87 -6.08
CA THR A 477 -8.33 -7.51 -7.40
C THR A 477 -9.45 -8.55 -7.49
N PRO A 478 -10.24 -8.60 -8.59
CA PRO A 478 -11.30 -9.60 -8.79
C PRO A 478 -10.84 -11.05 -8.61
N VAL A 479 -11.74 -11.91 -8.12
CA VAL A 479 -11.53 -13.35 -7.89
C VAL A 479 -12.73 -14.17 -8.36
N THR A 480 -12.60 -15.50 -8.41
CA THR A 480 -13.63 -16.43 -8.92
C THR A 480 -15.03 -16.26 -8.29
N ALA A 481 -15.10 -15.85 -7.03
CA ALA A 481 -16.36 -15.62 -6.32
C ALA A 481 -16.90 -14.18 -6.43
N TRP A 482 -16.05 -13.18 -6.70
CA TRP A 482 -16.41 -11.76 -6.63
C TRP A 482 -15.63 -10.94 -7.65
N ASP A 483 -16.38 -10.28 -8.54
CA ASP A 483 -15.89 -9.26 -9.49
C ASP A 483 -15.70 -7.88 -8.83
N SER A 484 -16.50 -7.58 -7.81
CA SER A 484 -16.40 -6.35 -7.00
C SER A 484 -16.57 -6.64 -5.50
N TRP A 485 -16.12 -5.69 -4.68
CA TRP A 485 -16.22 -5.69 -3.21
C TRP A 485 -17.29 -4.72 -2.73
N SER A 486 -17.83 -4.95 -1.54
CA SER A 486 -18.79 -4.04 -0.88
C SER A 486 -18.10 -3.19 0.18
N ILE A 487 -17.13 -3.75 0.90
CA ILE A 487 -16.26 -3.03 1.86
C ILE A 487 -14.81 -3.44 1.61
N TRP A 488 -13.88 -2.50 1.72
CA TRP A 488 -12.45 -2.74 1.61
C TRP A 488 -11.72 -2.23 2.85
N GLN A 489 -11.12 -3.18 3.58
CA GLN A 489 -10.20 -2.92 4.67
C GLN A 489 -8.82 -2.61 4.06
N TYR A 490 -8.46 -1.33 4.06
CA TYR A 490 -7.32 -0.79 3.29
C TYR A 490 -6.07 -0.54 4.14
N SER A 491 -6.21 -0.59 5.47
CA SER A 491 -5.11 -0.38 6.42
C SER A 491 -5.34 -1.16 7.71
N GLN A 492 -4.27 -1.78 8.24
CA GLN A 492 -4.16 -2.35 9.60
C GLN A 492 -3.30 -1.46 10.53
N THR A 493 -3.03 -0.23 10.09
CA THR A 493 -2.19 0.75 10.80
C THR A 493 -2.80 2.15 10.74
N GLY A 494 -4.13 2.23 10.76
CA GLY A 494 -4.85 3.48 10.96
C GLY A 494 -4.58 4.07 12.34
N SER A 495 -4.74 5.38 12.45
CA SER A 495 -4.70 6.07 13.74
C SER A 495 -5.72 7.20 13.71
N ILE A 496 -6.75 7.11 14.56
CA ILE A 496 -7.91 8.01 14.54
C ILE A 496 -8.17 8.54 15.95
N PRO A 497 -8.69 9.78 16.10
CA PRO A 497 -9.14 10.28 17.39
C PRO A 497 -10.15 9.33 18.02
N GLY A 498 -9.85 8.89 19.25
CA GLY A 498 -10.71 8.02 20.05
C GLY A 498 -10.33 6.53 20.09
N VAL A 499 -9.43 6.06 19.21
CA VAL A 499 -8.87 4.69 19.31
C VAL A 499 -7.40 4.73 19.73
N ALA A 500 -6.99 3.85 20.65
CA ALA A 500 -5.65 3.86 21.23
C ALA A 500 -4.69 2.94 20.45
N GLY A 501 -3.75 3.54 19.72
CA GLY A 501 -2.73 2.81 18.95
C GLY A 501 -3.11 2.67 17.48
N ASN A 502 -2.97 1.45 16.95
CA ASN A 502 -3.43 1.11 15.61
C ASN A 502 -4.93 0.78 15.63
N VAL A 503 -5.59 1.06 14.52
CA VAL A 503 -6.92 0.55 14.19
C VAL A 503 -6.97 0.15 12.72
N ASP A 504 -7.79 -0.84 12.42
CA ASP A 504 -8.06 -1.32 11.09
C ASP A 504 -9.11 -0.40 10.43
N LEU A 505 -8.90 0.00 9.17
CA LEU A 505 -9.70 1.03 8.49
C LEU A 505 -10.36 0.51 7.23
N ASP A 506 -11.63 0.86 7.08
CA ASP A 506 -12.51 0.44 6.00
C ASP A 506 -13.03 1.62 5.17
N GLN A 507 -13.33 1.32 3.92
CA GLN A 507 -14.24 2.12 3.10
C GLN A 507 -15.31 1.22 2.46
N PHE A 508 -16.54 1.70 2.45
CA PHE A 508 -17.62 1.09 1.65
C PHE A 508 -17.46 1.47 0.17
N ASN A 509 -17.98 0.65 -0.75
CA ASN A 509 -17.93 0.90 -2.19
C ASN A 509 -19.08 1.84 -2.65
N GLY A 510 -19.10 3.06 -2.10
CA GLY A 510 -20.14 4.07 -2.35
C GLY A 510 -20.31 5.08 -1.21
N THR A 511 -21.38 5.87 -1.27
CA THR A 511 -21.73 6.88 -0.25
C THR A 511 -22.37 6.25 1.00
N LEU A 512 -22.69 7.07 2.01
CA LEU A 512 -23.47 6.61 3.16
C LEU A 512 -24.91 6.27 2.79
N ASP A 513 -25.51 6.97 1.83
CA ASP A 513 -26.86 6.67 1.33
C ASP A 513 -26.89 5.35 0.54
N ASP A 514 -25.82 5.05 -0.22
CA ASP A 514 -25.66 3.75 -0.89
C ASP A 514 -25.50 2.62 0.11
N LEU A 515 -24.70 2.82 1.17
CA LEU A 515 -24.51 1.86 2.26
C LEU A 515 -25.84 1.59 2.98
N LEU A 516 -26.55 2.65 3.38
CA LEU A 516 -27.88 2.59 3.99
C LEU A 516 -28.93 1.89 3.10
N SER A 517 -28.77 1.98 1.78
CA SER A 517 -29.69 1.37 0.80
C SER A 517 -29.33 -0.06 0.39
N SER A 518 -28.11 -0.55 0.70
CA SER A 518 -27.58 -1.80 0.13
C SER A 518 -27.02 -2.81 1.14
N LEU A 519 -26.68 -2.38 2.36
CA LEU A 519 -26.21 -3.24 3.45
C LEU A 519 -27.04 -3.13 4.73
N ARG A 520 -27.90 -2.12 4.90
CA ARG A 520 -28.71 -2.01 6.12
C ARG A 520 -29.75 -3.13 6.21
N MET A 521 -29.89 -3.71 7.40
CA MET A 521 -30.95 -4.69 7.75
C MET A 521 -32.27 -4.02 8.16
#